data_AF-A0A397J2M5-F1
#
_entry.id   AF-A0A397J2M5-F1
#
_cell.length_a   1.000
_cell.length_b   1.000
_cell.length_c   1.000
_cell.angle_alpha   90.00
_cell.angle_beta   90.00
_cell.angle_gamma   90.00
#
_symmetry.space_group_name_H-M   'P 1'
#
loop_
_entity.id
_entity.type
_entity.pdbx_description
1 polymer ?
#
loop_
_entity_poly.entity_id
_entity_poly.type
_entity_poly.pdbx_seq_one_letter_code
_entity_poly.pdbx_strand_id
1 'polypeptide(L)'
;MSAEGNLYNPAIFAGVNLPAWQLANEYLEICKTIPTKIACIRAHIFKIYRPALPYHVDLREQLAQADTFEELCKISEELKERLIKISLEYPENTVIQKDETGFKIFPYWICQPNIRLTENAKKNQDELMRKENLSDENNKPTNDEPQVGKVGVNSKLLLKIEELEKEMESHNETNQSPIDTNFGIDLMFEYNLERPNKKVKRREKPICFHCKNVASLACAFSCCKLCCRTHNAFENCSVHQYKANFKKKVI
;
A
#
# COMPACT_ATOMS: atom_id res chain seq x y z
N MET A 1 -10.26 -8.44 6.27
CA MET A 1 -10.15 -6.96 6.24
C MET A 1 -8.69 -6.63 6.06
N SER A 2 -8.33 -5.89 5.01
CA SER A 2 -6.99 -5.36 4.82
C SER A 2 -7.03 -3.85 5.03
N ALA A 3 -6.03 -3.32 5.73
CA ALA A 3 -5.94 -1.89 6.03
C ALA A 3 -4.61 -1.33 5.52
N GLU A 4 -3.52 -1.62 6.22
CA GLU A 4 -2.21 -1.04 5.91
C GLU A 4 -1.70 -1.41 4.51
N GLY A 5 -1.75 -2.69 4.12
CA GLY A 5 -1.29 -3.12 2.80
C GLY A 5 -1.99 -2.41 1.64
N ASN A 6 -3.30 -2.15 1.78
CA ASN A 6 -4.11 -1.45 0.78
C ASN A 6 -3.70 0.02 0.60
N LEU A 7 -3.13 0.62 1.64
CA LEU A 7 -2.72 2.02 1.61
C LEU A 7 -1.40 2.24 0.88
N TYR A 8 -0.57 1.20 0.81
CA TYR A 8 0.68 1.21 0.05
C TYR A 8 0.47 0.70 -1.36
N ASN A 9 -0.32 -0.36 -1.53
CA ASN A 9 -0.71 -0.89 -2.83
C ASN A 9 -2.25 -1.03 -2.90
N PRO A 10 -2.95 -0.04 -3.47
CA PRO A 10 -4.39 -0.10 -3.72
C PRO A 10 -4.83 -1.30 -4.59
N ALA A 11 -3.96 -1.77 -5.48
CA ALA A 11 -4.24 -2.89 -6.40
C ALA A 11 -3.90 -4.26 -5.82
N ILE A 12 -3.70 -4.39 -4.50
CA ILE A 12 -3.27 -5.64 -3.85
C ILE A 12 -4.20 -6.84 -4.13
N PHE A 13 -5.47 -6.59 -4.46
CA PHE A 13 -6.46 -7.62 -4.78
C PHE A 13 -6.76 -7.76 -6.28
N ALA A 14 -6.16 -6.94 -7.14
CA ALA A 14 -6.42 -6.96 -8.58
C ALA A 14 -5.74 -8.14 -9.29
N GLY A 15 -4.82 -8.85 -8.62
CA GLY A 15 -4.06 -9.95 -9.22
C GLY A 15 -2.99 -9.52 -10.22
N VAL A 16 -2.82 -8.20 -10.42
CA VAL A 16 -1.84 -7.57 -11.30
C VAL A 16 -0.87 -6.70 -10.51
N ASN A 17 0.38 -6.63 -10.96
CA ASN A 17 1.39 -5.75 -10.36
C ASN A 17 1.45 -4.46 -11.18
N LEU A 18 0.77 -3.42 -10.70
CA LEU A 18 0.74 -2.13 -11.38
C LEU A 18 1.93 -1.26 -10.99
N PRO A 19 2.42 -0.43 -11.92
CA PRO A 19 3.41 0.58 -11.59
C PRO A 19 2.84 1.63 -10.64
N ALA A 20 3.69 2.18 -9.76
CA ALA A 20 3.29 3.12 -8.73
C ALA A 20 2.68 4.40 -9.33
N TRP A 21 3.18 4.87 -10.47
CA TRP A 21 2.70 6.10 -11.12
C TRP A 21 1.27 6.00 -11.64
N GLN A 22 0.86 4.82 -12.11
CA GLN A 22 -0.49 4.61 -12.62
C GLN A 22 -1.51 4.76 -11.48
N LEU A 23 -1.24 4.10 -10.35
CA LEU A 23 -2.11 4.19 -9.17
C LEU A 23 -2.11 5.59 -8.54
N ALA A 24 -0.95 6.28 -8.55
CA ALA A 24 -0.88 7.64 -8.05
C ALA A 24 -1.68 8.61 -8.94
N ASN A 25 -1.62 8.46 -10.26
CA ASN A 25 -2.36 9.30 -11.20
C ASN A 25 -3.87 9.09 -11.08
N GLU A 26 -4.34 7.84 -11.07
CA GLU A 26 -5.76 7.53 -10.82
C GLU A 26 -6.23 8.10 -9.47
N TYR A 27 -5.41 7.98 -8.42
CA TYR A 27 -5.73 8.57 -7.12
C TYR A 27 -5.83 10.11 -7.16
N LEU A 28 -4.91 10.78 -7.86
CA LEU A 28 -4.94 12.23 -8.02
C LEU A 28 -6.16 12.69 -8.84
N GLU A 29 -6.55 11.95 -9.88
CA GLU A 29 -7.76 12.21 -10.65
C GLU A 29 -9.02 12.12 -9.79
N ILE A 30 -9.13 11.10 -8.93
CA ILE A 30 -10.22 11.00 -7.96
C ILE A 30 -10.21 12.21 -7.03
N CYS A 31 -9.03 12.62 -6.53
CA CYS A 31 -8.91 13.78 -5.64
C CYS A 31 -9.25 15.13 -6.32
N LYS A 32 -9.23 15.21 -7.66
CA LYS A 32 -9.76 16.39 -8.39
C LYS A 32 -11.28 16.48 -8.27
N THR A 33 -11.96 15.33 -8.31
CA THR A 33 -13.43 15.27 -8.26
C THR A 33 -13.99 15.41 -6.83
N ILE A 34 -13.25 14.93 -5.83
CA ILE A 34 -13.69 14.89 -4.43
C ILE A 34 -12.84 15.84 -3.58
N PRO A 35 -13.45 16.83 -2.89
CA PRO A 35 -12.71 17.76 -2.06
C PRO A 35 -12.00 17.01 -0.91
N THR A 36 -10.68 16.93 -1.00
CA THR A 36 -9.85 16.20 -0.04
C THR A 36 -8.76 17.11 0.53
N LYS A 37 -8.49 16.99 1.83
CA LYS A 37 -7.44 17.77 2.48
C LYS A 37 -6.08 17.44 1.86
N ILE A 38 -5.31 18.46 1.50
CA ILE A 38 -4.01 18.33 0.84
C ILE A 38 -3.04 17.48 1.68
N ALA A 39 -3.03 17.65 3.01
CA ALA A 39 -2.22 16.83 3.90
C ALA A 39 -2.52 15.32 3.80
N CYS A 40 -3.78 14.94 3.57
CA CYS A 40 -4.16 13.54 3.37
C CYS A 40 -3.68 13.01 2.02
N ILE A 41 -3.85 13.81 0.96
CA ILE A 41 -3.39 13.47 -0.40
C ILE A 41 -1.88 13.25 -0.38
N ARG A 42 -1.14 14.21 0.15
CA ARG A 42 0.32 14.14 0.31
C ARG A 42 0.74 12.88 1.06
N ALA A 43 0.10 12.58 2.19
CA ALA A 43 0.38 11.38 2.97
C ALA A 43 0.11 10.06 2.20
N HIS A 44 -0.87 10.03 1.29
CA HIS A 44 -1.15 8.87 0.44
C HIS A 44 -0.13 8.74 -0.69
N ILE A 45 0.24 9.84 -1.34
CA ILE A 45 1.30 9.86 -2.37
C ILE A 45 2.62 9.35 -1.79
N PHE A 46 2.98 9.77 -0.57
CA PHE A 46 4.15 9.22 0.16
C PHE A 46 4.10 7.70 0.36
N LYS A 47 2.91 7.12 0.48
CA LYS A 47 2.74 5.67 0.70
C LYS A 47 2.78 4.91 -0.61
N ILE A 48 2.10 5.39 -1.65
CA ILE A 48 2.11 4.77 -2.99
C ILE A 48 3.53 4.75 -3.55
N TYR A 49 4.26 5.87 -3.47
CA TYR A 49 5.63 5.97 -3.95
C TYR A 49 6.70 5.59 -2.91
N ARG A 50 6.32 4.96 -1.79
CA ARG A 50 7.29 4.57 -0.76
C ARG A 50 8.51 3.80 -1.31
N PRO A 51 8.38 2.86 -2.27
CA PRO A 51 9.53 2.15 -2.80
C PRO A 51 10.46 3.04 -3.64
N ALA A 52 9.91 4.04 -4.36
CA ALA A 52 10.66 4.89 -5.29
C ALA A 52 11.30 6.13 -4.63
N LEU A 53 10.64 6.71 -3.63
CA LEU A 53 11.09 7.96 -2.98
C LEU A 53 12.49 7.92 -2.33
N PRO A 54 13.00 6.78 -1.83
CA PRO A 54 14.38 6.70 -1.35
C PRO A 54 15.43 6.97 -2.43
N TYR A 55 15.15 6.62 -3.69
CA TYR A 55 16.06 6.82 -4.82
C TYR A 55 15.94 8.22 -5.44
N HIS A 56 14.81 8.90 -5.22
CA HIS A 56 14.53 10.25 -5.69
C HIS A 56 14.37 11.22 -4.51
N VAL A 57 15.48 11.44 -3.78
CA VAL A 57 15.52 12.23 -2.54
C VAL A 57 15.09 13.68 -2.78
N ASP A 58 15.47 14.25 -3.92
CA ASP A 58 15.09 15.59 -4.36
C ASP A 58 13.56 15.75 -4.48
N LEU A 59 12.90 14.82 -5.18
CA LEU A 59 11.43 14.83 -5.31
C LEU A 59 10.74 14.51 -3.99
N ARG A 60 11.36 13.70 -3.12
CA ARG A 60 10.84 13.42 -1.78
C ARG A 60 10.82 14.68 -0.91
N GLU A 61 11.87 15.50 -0.97
CA GLU A 61 11.93 16.77 -0.24
C GLU A 61 10.92 17.78 -0.78
N GLN A 62 10.81 17.91 -2.10
CA GLN A 62 9.79 18.76 -2.73
C GLN A 62 8.37 18.30 -2.35
N LEU A 63 8.12 16.99 -2.37
CA LEU A 63 6.83 16.42 -1.95
C LEU A 63 6.53 16.72 -0.49
N ALA A 64 7.54 16.82 0.37
CA ALA A 64 7.36 17.14 1.79
C ALA A 64 6.94 18.61 2.02
N GLN A 65 7.39 19.52 1.16
CA GLN A 65 7.09 20.96 1.24
C GLN A 65 5.86 21.37 0.42
N ALA A 66 5.37 20.51 -0.48
CA ALA A 66 4.22 20.80 -1.30
C ALA A 66 2.95 21.03 -0.49
N ASP A 67 2.36 22.21 -0.67
CA ASP A 67 1.15 22.66 0.04
C ASP A 67 -0.01 22.93 -0.91
N THR A 68 0.22 22.89 -2.23
CA THR A 68 -0.84 23.01 -3.24
C THR A 68 -1.08 21.69 -3.98
N PHE A 69 -2.32 21.49 -4.44
CA PHE A 69 -2.67 20.30 -5.22
C PHE A 69 -1.93 20.25 -6.58
N GLU A 70 -1.70 21.40 -7.19
CA GLU A 70 -0.96 21.51 -8.44
C GLU A 70 0.51 21.12 -8.29
N GLU A 71 1.17 21.52 -7.19
CA GLU A 71 2.52 21.06 -6.86
C GLU A 71 2.58 19.53 -6.71
N LEU A 72 1.63 18.94 -5.99
CA LEU A 72 1.57 17.48 -5.83
C LEU A 72 1.42 16.77 -7.19
N CYS A 73 0.59 17.31 -8.09
CA CYS A 73 0.44 16.77 -9.45
C CYS A 73 1.74 16.89 -10.25
N LYS A 74 2.40 18.05 -10.22
CA LYS A 74 3.67 18.29 -10.94
C LYS A 74 4.77 17.33 -10.47
N ILE A 75 4.92 17.19 -9.16
CA ILE A 75 5.92 16.27 -8.56
C ILE A 75 5.61 14.81 -8.94
N SER A 76 4.33 14.42 -8.94
CA SER A 76 3.93 13.07 -9.36
C SER A 76 4.24 12.81 -10.84
N GLU A 77 4.03 13.80 -11.71
CA GLU A 77 4.33 13.65 -13.14
C GLU A 77 5.85 13.58 -13.40
N GLU A 78 6.65 14.41 -12.72
CA GLU A 78 8.11 14.33 -12.82
C GLU A 78 8.65 12.98 -12.31
N LEU A 79 8.10 12.50 -11.19
CA LEU A 79 8.47 11.19 -10.65
C LEU A 79 8.09 10.07 -11.64
N LYS A 80 6.90 10.15 -12.25
CA LYS A 80 6.47 9.23 -13.31
C LYS A 80 7.45 9.19 -14.47
N GLU A 81 7.86 10.35 -15.01
CA GLU A 81 8.80 10.40 -16.12
C GLU A 81 10.14 9.73 -15.80
N ARG A 82 10.66 9.95 -14.58
CA ARG A 82 11.89 9.28 -14.13
C ARG A 82 11.70 7.76 -14.04
N LEU A 83 10.62 7.32 -13.43
CA LEU A 83 10.33 5.89 -13.26
C LEU A 83 10.08 5.17 -14.60
N ILE A 84 9.46 5.84 -15.58
CA ILE A 84 9.28 5.29 -16.93
C ILE A 84 10.64 5.08 -17.61
N LYS A 85 11.53 6.07 -17.56
CA LYS A 85 12.89 5.94 -18.14
C LYS A 85 13.63 4.74 -17.56
N ILE A 86 13.61 4.61 -16.23
CA ILE A 86 14.20 3.48 -15.51
C ILE A 86 13.55 2.15 -15.94
N SER A 87 12.23 2.12 -16.09
CA SER A 87 11.52 0.90 -16.49
C SER A 87 11.89 0.41 -17.90
N LEU A 88 12.21 1.34 -18.81
CA LEU A 88 12.64 1.03 -20.18
C LEU A 88 14.07 0.51 -20.24
N GLU A 89 14.94 0.97 -19.33
CA GLU A 89 16.32 0.49 -19.21
C GLU A 89 16.39 -0.91 -18.59
N TYR A 90 15.31 -1.38 -17.96
CA TYR A 90 15.27 -2.68 -17.30
C TYR A 90 15.02 -3.83 -18.30
N PRO A 91 15.85 -4.87 -18.32
CA PRO A 91 15.66 -5.98 -19.24
C PRO A 91 14.41 -6.80 -18.88
N GLU A 92 13.54 -7.04 -19.87
CA GLU A 92 12.27 -7.79 -19.73
C GLU A 92 12.46 -9.21 -19.17
N ASN A 93 13.64 -9.81 -19.35
CA ASN A 93 13.94 -11.17 -18.92
C ASN A 93 14.48 -11.29 -17.49
N THR A 94 14.35 -10.24 -16.67
CA THR A 94 14.82 -10.32 -15.29
C THR A 94 13.95 -11.27 -14.48
N VAL A 95 14.53 -12.38 -14.06
CA VAL A 95 13.89 -13.32 -13.14
C VAL A 95 13.65 -12.60 -11.82
N ILE A 96 12.38 -12.49 -11.43
CA ILE A 96 11.98 -11.92 -10.13
C ILE A 96 12.63 -12.75 -9.03
N GLN A 97 13.66 -12.17 -8.40
CA GLN A 97 14.38 -12.81 -7.31
C GLN A 97 13.49 -12.91 -6.08
N LYS A 98 13.74 -13.92 -5.25
CA LYS A 98 13.05 -14.06 -3.96
C LYS A 98 14.04 -13.79 -2.84
N ASP A 99 13.60 -13.03 -1.85
CA ASP A 99 14.33 -12.81 -0.61
C ASP A 99 14.52 -14.12 0.16
N GLU A 100 15.41 -14.11 1.16
CA GLU A 100 15.65 -15.20 2.13
C GLU A 100 14.35 -15.67 2.84
N THR A 101 13.35 -14.80 2.89
CA THR A 101 12.03 -15.04 3.48
C THR A 101 10.99 -15.56 2.49
N GLY A 102 11.35 -15.70 1.21
CA GLY A 102 10.49 -16.19 0.14
C GLY A 102 9.61 -15.13 -0.53
N PHE A 103 9.72 -13.86 -0.14
CA PHE A 103 9.01 -12.74 -0.80
C PHE A 103 9.66 -12.39 -2.13
N LYS A 104 8.84 -11.93 -3.09
CA LYS A 104 9.31 -11.49 -4.40
C LYS A 104 9.92 -10.09 -4.27
N ILE A 105 11.13 -9.92 -4.80
CA ILE A 105 11.81 -8.63 -4.91
C ILE A 105 11.33 -7.99 -6.21
N PHE A 106 10.51 -6.96 -6.08
CA PHE A 106 10.06 -6.19 -7.22
C PHE A 106 10.93 -4.95 -7.40
N PRO A 107 11.10 -4.48 -8.64
CA PRO A 107 11.69 -3.17 -8.89
C PRO A 107 10.92 -2.05 -8.17
N TYR A 108 11.63 -0.98 -7.84
CA TYR A 108 11.08 0.10 -6.99
C TYR A 108 10.02 0.96 -7.68
N TRP A 109 9.86 0.87 -9.00
CA TRP A 109 8.76 1.53 -9.71
C TRP A 109 7.44 0.75 -9.66
N ILE A 110 7.46 -0.52 -9.26
CA ILE A 110 6.25 -1.31 -9.05
C ILE A 110 5.66 -0.95 -7.69
N CYS A 111 4.33 -0.85 -7.62
CA CYS A 111 3.63 -0.57 -6.37
C CYS A 111 3.67 -1.80 -5.45
N GLN A 112 4.23 -1.65 -4.25
CA GLN A 112 4.48 -2.76 -3.33
C GLN A 112 3.74 -2.58 -1.99
N PRO A 113 3.13 -3.63 -1.42
CA PRO A 113 2.55 -3.56 -0.09
C PRO A 113 3.66 -3.41 0.98
N ASN A 114 3.37 -2.68 2.05
CA ASN A 114 4.32 -2.55 3.16
C ASN A 114 4.39 -3.85 3.98
N ILE A 115 5.51 -4.57 3.84
CA ILE A 115 5.81 -5.76 4.64
C ILE A 115 6.55 -5.32 5.90
N ARG A 116 5.95 -5.58 7.07
CA ARG A 116 6.59 -5.31 8.36
C ARG A 116 7.66 -6.37 8.62
N LEU A 117 8.91 -6.00 8.40
CA LEU A 117 10.04 -6.84 8.74
C LEU A 117 10.31 -6.86 10.25
N THR A 118 10.82 -7.99 10.74
CA THR A 118 11.38 -8.12 12.08
C THR A 118 12.61 -7.21 12.24
N GLU A 119 12.91 -6.77 13.46
CA GLU A 119 13.96 -5.75 13.72
C GLU A 119 15.34 -6.09 13.11
N ASN A 120 15.70 -7.37 13.06
CA ASN A 120 16.95 -7.81 12.44
C ASN A 120 16.94 -7.65 10.91
N ALA A 121 15.79 -7.85 10.26
CA ALA A 121 15.64 -7.70 8.82
C ALA A 121 15.53 -6.23 8.38
N LYS A 122 15.06 -5.34 9.26
CA LYS A 122 15.09 -3.88 9.03
C LYS A 122 16.52 -3.34 8.91
N LYS A 123 17.42 -3.75 9.81
CA LYS A 123 18.83 -3.32 9.77
C LYS A 123 19.51 -3.71 8.46
N ASN A 124 19.26 -4.94 8.00
CA ASN A 124 19.83 -5.44 6.74
C ASN A 124 19.27 -4.69 5.52
N GLN A 125 17.96 -4.40 5.49
CA GLN A 125 17.37 -3.61 4.39
C GLN A 125 17.86 -2.16 4.39
N ASP A 126 17.94 -1.49 5.54
CA ASP A 126 18.46 -0.13 5.60
C ASP A 126 19.93 -0.06 5.15
N GLU A 127 20.72 -1.09 5.43
CA GLU A 127 22.11 -1.21 4.98
C GLU A 127 22.21 -1.50 3.47
N LEU A 128 21.31 -2.32 2.90
CA LEU A 128 21.23 -2.58 1.46
C LEU A 128 20.81 -1.33 0.68
N MET A 129 19.75 -0.65 1.12
CA MET A 129 19.28 0.60 0.51
C MET A 129 20.37 1.68 0.57
N ARG A 130 21.15 1.74 1.65
CA ARG A 130 22.28 2.68 1.77
C ARG A 130 23.44 2.33 0.83
N LYS A 131 23.71 1.03 0.60
CA LYS A 131 24.76 0.58 -0.32
C LYS A 131 24.40 0.86 -1.78
N GLU A 132 23.15 0.65 -2.18
CA GLU A 132 22.67 0.99 -3.54
C GLU A 132 22.75 2.50 -3.83
N ASN A 133 22.34 3.33 -2.87
CA ASN A 133 22.47 4.78 -3.01
C ASN A 133 23.93 5.26 -3.09
N LEU A 134 24.89 4.55 -2.48
CA LEU A 134 26.33 4.87 -2.58
C LEU A 134 26.98 4.34 -3.87
N SER A 135 26.47 3.28 -4.49
CA SER A 135 26.99 2.80 -5.79
C SER A 135 26.65 3.73 -6.94
N ASP A 136 25.52 4.44 -6.86
CA ASP A 136 25.10 5.40 -7.89
C ASP A 136 25.89 6.72 -7.81
N GLU A 137 26.41 7.12 -6.64
CA GLU A 137 27.30 8.30 -6.52
C GLU A 137 28.72 8.07 -7.07
N ASN A 138 29.19 6.82 -7.11
CA ASN A 138 30.54 6.49 -7.61
C ASN A 138 30.62 6.33 -9.14
N ASN A 139 29.48 6.28 -9.84
CA ASN A 139 29.39 6.28 -11.30
C ASN A 139 29.07 7.68 -11.86
N LYS A 140 29.78 8.70 -11.38
CA LYS A 140 29.81 9.99 -12.08
C LYS A 140 30.67 9.82 -13.34
N PRO A 141 30.13 10.03 -14.56
CA PRO A 141 30.94 9.92 -15.76
C PRO A 141 31.97 11.05 -15.75
N THR A 142 33.24 10.68 -15.65
CA THR A 142 34.35 11.54 -16.04
C THR A 142 34.25 11.77 -17.55
N ASN A 143 34.37 13.03 -17.95
CA ASN A 143 34.35 13.47 -19.33
C ASN A 143 35.43 12.75 -20.15
N ASP A 144 35.03 11.76 -20.93
CA ASP A 144 35.71 11.34 -22.15
C ASP A 144 34.64 10.82 -23.09
N GLU A 145 34.52 11.42 -24.27
CA GLU A 145 33.66 10.94 -25.36
C GLU A 145 34.10 9.53 -25.78
N PRO A 146 33.13 8.63 -26.06
CA PRO A 146 33.27 7.82 -27.26
C PRO A 146 31.97 7.70 -28.06
N GLN A 147 32.02 8.30 -29.25
CA GLN A 147 31.52 7.88 -30.56
C GLN A 147 30.44 6.76 -30.62
N VAL A 148 29.23 7.20 -31.00
CA VAL A 148 28.26 6.62 -31.95
C VAL A 148 28.28 5.11 -32.18
N GLY A 149 27.25 4.43 -31.66
CA GLY A 149 26.78 3.12 -32.16
C GLY A 149 25.27 3.16 -32.38
N LYS A 150 24.83 3.24 -33.65
CA LYS A 150 23.41 3.14 -34.04
C LYS A 150 22.87 1.76 -33.65
N VAL A 151 21.84 1.69 -32.82
CA VAL A 151 21.01 0.48 -32.68
C VAL A 151 19.55 0.87 -32.85
N GLY A 152 18.96 0.31 -33.90
CA GLY A 152 17.63 0.67 -34.39
C GLY A 152 16.53 0.34 -33.40
N VAL A 153 15.55 1.25 -33.35
CA VAL A 153 14.29 1.10 -32.63
C VAL A 153 13.60 -0.18 -33.12
N ASN A 154 13.27 -1.09 -32.19
CA ASN A 154 12.54 -2.31 -32.52
C ASN A 154 11.05 -1.94 -32.70
N SER A 155 10.70 -1.55 -33.93
CA SER A 155 9.37 -1.08 -34.35
C SER A 155 8.19 -1.96 -33.91
N LYS A 156 8.46 -3.23 -33.61
CA LYS A 156 7.48 -4.22 -33.16
C LYS A 156 6.92 -3.97 -31.76
N LEU A 157 7.69 -3.34 -30.87
CA LEU A 157 7.24 -3.08 -29.49
C LEU A 157 6.32 -1.85 -29.41
N LEU A 158 6.62 -0.82 -30.21
CA LEU A 158 5.82 0.40 -30.36
C LEU A 158 4.43 0.08 -30.91
N LEU A 159 4.36 -0.82 -31.91
CA LEU A 159 3.09 -1.32 -32.45
C LEU A 159 2.28 -2.13 -31.43
N LYS A 160 2.94 -2.81 -30.47
CA LYS A 160 2.25 -3.62 -29.46
C LYS A 160 1.64 -2.77 -28.35
N ILE A 161 2.32 -1.67 -27.98
CA ILE A 161 1.81 -0.69 -27.00
C ILE A 161 0.63 0.07 -27.61
N GLU A 162 0.74 0.53 -28.86
CA GLU A 162 -0.36 1.20 -29.57
C GLU A 162 -1.58 0.27 -29.80
N GLU A 163 -1.36 -1.04 -30.01
CA GLU A 163 -2.45 -2.03 -30.08
C GLU A 163 -3.18 -2.20 -28.74
N LEU A 164 -2.43 -2.27 -27.62
CA LEU A 164 -3.00 -2.43 -26.28
C LEU A 164 -3.77 -1.18 -25.82
N GLU A 165 -3.27 0.01 -26.16
CA GLU A 165 -3.96 1.28 -25.87
C GLU A 165 -5.29 1.39 -26.66
N LYS A 166 -5.31 0.97 -27.93
CA LYS A 166 -6.54 0.92 -28.75
C LYS A 166 -7.56 -0.11 -28.28
N GLU A 167 -7.10 -1.27 -27.80
CA GLU A 167 -7.99 -2.28 -27.22
C GLU A 167 -8.67 -1.73 -25.95
N MET A 168 -7.95 -1.00 -25.11
CA MET A 168 -8.50 -0.36 -23.91
C MET A 168 -9.48 0.79 -24.21
N GLU A 169 -9.24 1.58 -25.26
CA GLU A 169 -10.15 2.65 -25.70
C GLU A 169 -11.47 2.09 -26.29
N SER A 170 -11.41 1.02 -27.06
CA SER A 170 -12.62 0.38 -27.64
C SER A 170 -13.56 -0.25 -26.59
N HIS A 171 -13.01 -0.68 -25.45
CA HIS A 171 -13.79 -1.19 -24.32
C HIS A 171 -14.46 -0.09 -23.48
N ASN A 172 -14.01 1.16 -23.58
CA ASN A 172 -14.60 2.29 -22.87
C ASN A 172 -15.73 2.97 -23.67
N GLU A 173 -15.71 2.91 -25.01
CA GLU A 173 -16.77 3.50 -25.85
C GLU A 173 -18.07 2.67 -25.88
N THR A 174 -18.01 1.37 -25.63
CA THR A 174 -19.21 0.50 -25.60
C THR A 174 -19.97 0.52 -24.27
N ASN A 175 -19.43 1.18 -23.23
CA ASN A 175 -20.04 1.26 -21.90
C ASN A 175 -20.72 2.61 -21.59
N GLN A 176 -21.02 3.42 -22.61
CA GLN A 176 -21.94 4.55 -22.47
C GLN A 176 -23.40 4.10 -22.67
N SER A 177 -23.89 3.32 -21.71
CA SER A 177 -25.32 3.24 -21.41
C SER A 177 -25.53 3.55 -19.93
N PRO A 178 -26.72 4.06 -19.53
CA PRO A 178 -26.93 4.55 -18.18
C PRO A 178 -26.66 3.45 -17.17
N ILE A 179 -25.99 3.80 -16.08
CA ILE A 179 -25.60 2.89 -15.00
C ILE A 179 -26.86 2.21 -14.42
N ASP A 180 -27.18 1.02 -14.93
CA ASP A 180 -28.14 0.12 -14.30
C ASP A 180 -27.45 -0.54 -13.11
N THR A 181 -27.83 -0.07 -11.92
CA THR A 181 -27.32 -0.46 -10.59
C THR A 181 -27.52 -1.94 -10.22
N ASN A 182 -27.96 -2.79 -11.14
CA ASN A 182 -28.30 -4.19 -10.90
C ASN A 182 -27.33 -5.22 -11.51
N PHE A 183 -26.42 -4.84 -12.43
CA PHE A 183 -25.57 -5.84 -13.11
C PHE A 183 -24.45 -6.42 -12.23
N GLY A 184 -24.04 -5.69 -11.19
CA GLY A 184 -23.00 -6.15 -10.24
C GLY A 184 -23.48 -7.15 -9.18
N ILE A 185 -24.80 -7.36 -9.06
CA ILE A 185 -25.37 -8.23 -8.03
C ILE A 185 -25.39 -9.70 -8.50
N ASP A 186 -25.67 -9.94 -9.79
CA ASP A 186 -25.82 -11.30 -10.34
C ASP A 186 -24.49 -12.07 -10.44
N LEU A 187 -23.40 -11.41 -10.84
CA LEU A 187 -22.05 -12.03 -10.88
C LEU A 187 -21.50 -12.37 -9.48
N MET A 188 -21.92 -11.65 -8.44
CA MET A 188 -21.63 -12.03 -7.05
C MET A 188 -22.50 -13.19 -6.57
N PHE A 189 -23.71 -13.37 -7.12
CA PHE A 189 -24.63 -14.42 -6.69
C PHE A 189 -24.22 -15.80 -7.22
N GLU A 190 -23.79 -15.89 -8.48
CA GLU A 190 -23.30 -17.16 -9.06
C GLU A 190 -22.00 -17.63 -8.42
N TYR A 191 -21.05 -16.72 -8.16
CA TYR A 191 -19.76 -17.06 -7.55
C TYR A 191 -19.85 -17.52 -6.08
N ASN A 192 -20.99 -17.29 -5.41
CA ASN A 192 -21.21 -17.67 -4.02
C ASN A 192 -21.86 -19.07 -3.84
N LEU A 193 -22.40 -19.68 -4.90
CA LEU A 193 -23.10 -20.97 -4.82
C LEU A 193 -22.16 -22.19 -4.78
N GLU A 194 -20.91 -22.05 -5.22
CA GLU A 194 -19.97 -23.18 -5.36
C GLU A 194 -19.06 -23.42 -4.14
N ARG A 195 -19.18 -22.62 -3.07
CA ARG A 195 -18.42 -22.93 -1.83
C ARG A 195 -19.09 -24.08 -1.08
N PRO A 196 -18.40 -25.22 -0.85
CA PRO A 196 -18.86 -26.15 0.17
C PRO A 196 -18.86 -25.39 1.51
N ASN A 197 -20.05 -25.22 2.07
CA ASN A 197 -20.30 -24.59 3.36
C ASN A 197 -19.56 -25.36 4.47
N LYS A 198 -18.27 -25.05 4.68
CA LYS A 198 -17.61 -25.36 5.95
C LYS A 198 -18.32 -24.49 6.98
N LYS A 199 -19.29 -25.09 7.68
CA LYS A 199 -19.97 -24.51 8.84
C LYS A 199 -18.90 -24.17 9.89
N VAL A 200 -18.31 -22.99 9.79
CA VAL A 200 -17.51 -22.43 10.87
C VAL A 200 -18.51 -22.13 11.98
N LYS A 201 -18.55 -23.00 12.99
CA LYS A 201 -19.31 -22.75 14.22
C LYS A 201 -18.87 -21.38 14.76
N ARG A 202 -19.70 -20.34 14.56
CA ARG A 202 -19.51 -19.04 15.22
C ARG A 202 -19.59 -19.33 16.72
N ARG A 203 -18.45 -19.27 17.41
CA ARG A 203 -18.43 -19.38 18.87
C ARG A 203 -19.23 -18.20 19.42
N GLU A 204 -20.34 -18.48 20.09
CA GLU A 204 -21.15 -17.46 20.76
C GLU A 204 -20.24 -16.74 21.76
N LYS A 205 -20.12 -15.41 21.60
CA LYS A 205 -19.29 -14.62 22.50
C LYS A 205 -20.04 -14.48 23.83
N PRO A 206 -19.40 -14.74 24.99
CA PRO A 206 -20.07 -14.62 26.27
C PRO A 206 -20.50 -13.17 26.52
N ILE A 207 -21.69 -13.00 27.06
CA ILE A 207 -22.25 -11.70 27.41
C ILE A 207 -21.87 -11.39 28.87
N CYS A 208 -21.57 -10.12 29.14
CA CYS A 208 -21.23 -9.65 30.47
C CYS A 208 -22.40 -9.89 31.45
N PHE A 209 -22.08 -10.38 32.64
CA PHE A 209 -23.09 -10.64 33.67
C PHE A 209 -23.88 -9.38 34.09
N HIS A 210 -23.27 -8.20 33.99
CA HIS A 210 -23.90 -6.93 34.40
C HIS A 210 -24.42 -6.06 33.25
N CYS A 211 -24.09 -6.37 31.99
CA CYS A 211 -24.56 -5.57 30.86
C CYS A 211 -24.55 -6.35 29.55
N LYS A 212 -25.15 -5.80 28.48
CA LYS A 212 -25.21 -6.44 27.16
C LYS A 212 -23.88 -6.42 26.39
N ASN A 213 -22.80 -5.90 26.99
CA ASN A 213 -21.49 -5.90 26.36
C ASN A 213 -20.87 -7.30 26.37
N VAL A 214 -19.95 -7.55 25.44
CA VAL A 214 -19.19 -8.81 25.40
C VAL A 214 -18.30 -8.92 26.64
N ALA A 215 -18.38 -10.07 27.32
CA ALA A 215 -17.50 -10.42 28.42
C ALA A 215 -16.09 -10.74 27.93
N SER A 216 -15.08 -10.46 28.76
CA SER A 216 -13.73 -10.93 28.47
C SER A 216 -13.64 -12.44 28.67
N LEU A 217 -13.05 -13.15 27.71
CA LEU A 217 -12.86 -14.61 27.75
C LEU A 217 -11.96 -15.06 28.90
N ALA A 218 -11.08 -14.18 29.38
CA ALA A 218 -10.12 -14.49 30.44
C ALA A 218 -10.53 -13.93 31.81
N CYS A 219 -11.64 -13.18 31.88
CA CYS A 219 -12.14 -12.66 33.15
C CYS A 219 -12.83 -13.78 33.93
N ALA A 220 -12.34 -14.07 35.13
CA ALA A 220 -12.92 -15.08 36.02
C ALA A 220 -14.38 -14.81 36.40
N PHE A 221 -14.84 -13.55 36.24
CA PHE A 221 -16.19 -13.10 36.59
C PHE A 221 -17.12 -12.97 35.39
N SER A 222 -16.69 -13.37 34.20
CA SER A 222 -17.47 -13.24 32.95
C SER A 222 -18.07 -11.83 32.76
N CYS A 223 -17.31 -10.82 33.16
CA CYS A 223 -17.70 -9.41 33.06
C CYS A 223 -16.90 -8.69 31.97
N CYS A 224 -17.49 -7.64 31.40
CA CYS A 224 -16.76 -6.68 30.59
C CYS A 224 -15.81 -5.85 31.47
N LYS A 225 -14.81 -5.21 30.85
CA LYS A 225 -13.80 -4.41 31.56
C LYS A 225 -14.41 -3.32 32.44
N LEU A 226 -15.48 -2.68 31.99
CA LEU A 226 -16.12 -1.59 32.73
C LEU A 226 -16.87 -2.13 33.95
N CYS A 227 -17.73 -3.13 33.77
CA CYS A 227 -18.48 -3.75 34.85
C CYS A 227 -17.57 -4.47 35.87
N CYS A 228 -16.48 -5.09 35.42
CA CYS A 228 -15.50 -5.71 36.30
C CYS A 228 -14.81 -4.69 37.21
N ARG A 229 -14.67 -3.44 36.75
CA ARG A 229 -14.08 -2.33 37.52
C ARG A 229 -15.08 -1.64 38.42
N THR A 230 -16.32 -1.46 37.97
CA THR A 230 -17.34 -0.70 38.72
C THR A 230 -17.97 -1.50 39.84
N HIS A 231 -18.21 -2.79 39.63
CA HIS A 231 -18.92 -3.62 40.61
C HIS A 231 -18.00 -4.27 41.63
N ASN A 232 -16.73 -3.83 41.71
CA ASN A 232 -15.73 -4.32 42.66
C ASN A 232 -15.75 -5.86 42.79
N ALA A 233 -15.99 -6.54 41.66
CA ALA A 233 -16.09 -7.98 41.59
C ALA A 233 -14.68 -8.55 41.72
N PHE A 234 -14.28 -8.68 42.99
CA PHE A 234 -13.04 -9.17 43.55
C PHE A 234 -11.80 -8.36 43.16
N GLU A 235 -11.13 -7.84 44.18
CA GLU A 235 -9.82 -7.16 44.16
C GLU A 235 -8.69 -7.97 43.46
N ASN A 236 -8.98 -9.19 42.98
CA ASN A 236 -8.06 -10.14 42.39
C ASN A 236 -8.35 -10.52 40.93
N CYS A 237 -9.15 -9.77 40.16
CA CYS A 237 -9.30 -10.06 38.73
C CYS A 237 -7.98 -9.80 37.98
N SER A 238 -7.15 -10.85 37.82
CA SER A 238 -5.82 -10.82 37.19
C SER A 238 -5.80 -10.13 35.81
N VAL A 239 -6.91 -10.19 35.08
CA VAL A 239 -7.04 -9.60 33.73
C VAL A 239 -7.40 -8.11 33.76
N HIS A 240 -8.13 -7.64 34.78
CA HIS A 240 -8.64 -6.27 34.83
C HIS A 240 -8.11 -5.46 36.03
N GLN A 241 -7.05 -5.92 36.70
CA GLN A 241 -6.42 -5.22 37.83
C GLN A 241 -6.10 -3.76 37.52
N TYR A 242 -6.38 -2.89 38.49
CA TYR A 242 -6.09 -1.46 38.43
C TYR A 242 -4.83 -1.18 39.25
N LYS A 243 -3.72 -0.81 38.60
CA LYS A 243 -2.56 -0.23 39.31
C LYS A 243 -2.90 1.21 39.67
N ALA A 244 -3.41 1.43 40.88
CA ALA A 244 -3.61 2.77 41.41
C ALA A 244 -2.23 3.39 41.74
N ASN A 245 -1.66 4.17 40.82
CA ASN A 245 -0.49 5.00 41.11
C ASN A 245 -0.89 6.18 42.01
N PHE A 246 -1.08 5.93 43.31
CA PHE A 246 -1.14 7.01 44.30
C PHE A 246 0.30 7.45 44.64
N LYS A 247 0.78 8.48 43.94
CA LYS A 247 1.89 9.30 44.46
C LYS A 247 1.36 10.01 45.72
N LYS A 248 1.67 9.49 46.91
CA LYS A 248 1.51 10.24 48.17
C LYS A 248 2.39 11.48 48.09
N LYS A 249 1.78 12.67 47.94
CA LYS A 249 2.42 13.94 48.32
C LYS A 249 2.54 13.90 49.85
N VAL A 250 3.76 13.71 50.33
CA VAL A 250 4.13 13.98 51.72
C VAL A 250 4.11 15.50 51.87
N ILE A 251 3.28 16.00 52.78
CA ILE A 251 3.38 17.36 53.34
C ILE A 251 4.32 17.26 54.54
#